data_AF-A0A521ZTI8-F1
#
_entry.id   AF-A0A521ZTI8-F1
#
_cell.length_a   1.000
_cell.length_b   1.000
_cell.length_c   1.000
_cell.angle_alpha   90.00
_cell.angle_beta   90.00
_cell.angle_gamma   90.00
#
_symmetry.space_group_name_H-M   'P 1'
#
loop_
_entity.id
_entity.type
_entity.pdbx_description
1 polymer ?
#
loop_
_entity_poly.entity_id
_entity_poly.type
_entity_poly.pdbx_seq_one_letter_code
_entity_poly.pdbx_strand_id
1 'polypeptide(L)'
;MKTLLLLAVCIAALVALILCYHWDSARNHGFTFGYYGQFNTVSNALASLENVRIQTAWHNADVTLEEFGFDIATSQGQTIKIVFGENSPIRKLSGQDLRTALSNEIVMALSTQTNSP
;
A
#
# COMPACT_ATOMS: atom_id res chain seq x y z
N MET A 1 14.08 18.67 -41.07
CA MET A 1 14.16 19.45 -39.81
C MET A 1 12.89 19.34 -38.96
N LYS A 2 11.68 19.58 -39.51
CA LYS A 2 10.40 19.50 -38.76
C LYS A 2 10.09 18.09 -38.20
N THR A 3 10.40 17.03 -38.93
CA THR A 3 10.18 15.63 -38.52
C THR A 3 11.09 15.20 -37.36
N LEU A 4 12.36 15.59 -37.40
CA LEU A 4 13.32 15.38 -36.30
C LEU A 4 12.90 16.12 -35.02
N LEU A 5 12.38 17.35 -35.17
CA LEU A 5 11.86 18.12 -34.04
C LEU A 5 10.65 17.44 -33.39
N LEU A 6 9.68 16.97 -34.19
CA LEU A 6 8.51 16.23 -33.72
C LEU A 6 8.91 14.95 -32.96
N LEU A 7 9.84 14.17 -33.52
CA LEU A 7 10.33 12.96 -32.87
C LEU A 7 10.99 13.25 -31.52
N ALA A 8 11.82 14.30 -31.43
CA ALA A 8 12.46 14.70 -30.20
C ALA A 8 11.44 15.11 -29.12
N VAL A 9 10.37 15.83 -29.49
CA VAL A 9 9.29 16.20 -28.57
C VAL A 9 8.54 14.96 -28.07
N CYS A 10 8.23 14.00 -28.95
CA CYS A 10 7.56 12.76 -28.56
C CYS A 10 8.41 11.94 -27.57
N ILE A 11 9.71 11.83 -27.82
CA ILE A 11 10.64 11.12 -26.92
C ILE A 11 10.73 11.83 -25.57
N ALA A 12 10.89 13.16 -25.56
CA ALA A 12 10.94 13.94 -24.33
C ALA A 12 9.65 13.81 -23.50
N ALA A 13 8.48 13.83 -24.15
CA ALA A 13 7.20 13.61 -23.49
C ALA A 13 7.08 12.20 -22.89
N LEU A 14 7.53 11.17 -23.62
CA LEU A 14 7.54 9.79 -23.13
C LEU A 14 8.44 9.63 -21.91
N VAL A 15 9.66 10.20 -21.96
CA VAL A 15 10.60 10.19 -20.83
C VAL A 15 10.02 10.93 -19.63
N ALA A 16 9.39 12.09 -19.84
CA ALA A 16 8.73 12.83 -18.76
C ALA A 16 7.58 12.02 -18.12
N LEU A 17 6.77 11.31 -18.90
CA LEU A 17 5.72 10.43 -18.39
C LEU A 17 6.30 9.29 -17.56
N ILE A 18 7.37 8.64 -18.03
CA ILE A 18 8.04 7.56 -17.30
C ILE A 18 8.62 8.07 -15.98
N LEU A 19 9.28 9.24 -15.99
CA LEU A 19 9.86 9.83 -14.80
C LEU A 19 8.79 10.27 -13.80
N CYS A 20 7.68 10.86 -14.25
CA CYS A 20 6.54 11.19 -13.40
C CYS A 20 5.94 9.94 -12.76
N TYR A 21 5.72 8.89 -13.56
CA TYR A 21 5.22 7.60 -13.06
C TYR A 21 6.16 6.99 -12.01
N HIS A 22 7.47 6.99 -12.28
CA HIS A 22 8.45 6.43 -11.36
C HIS A 22 8.60 7.24 -10.07
N TRP A 23 8.64 8.57 -10.17
CA TRP A 23 8.72 9.48 -9.02
C TRP A 23 7.49 9.38 -8.13
N ASP A 24 6.32 9.26 -8.73
CA ASP A 24 5.06 9.10 -8.01
C ASP A 24 4.95 7.71 -7.35
N SER A 25 5.28 6.66 -8.10
CA SER A 25 5.36 5.29 -7.57
C SER A 25 6.35 5.20 -6.41
N ALA A 26 7.48 5.91 -6.48
CA ALA A 26 8.48 5.95 -5.41
C ALA A 26 8.03 6.78 -4.20
N ARG A 27 7.13 7.76 -4.38
CA ARG A 27 6.55 8.56 -3.29
C ARG A 27 5.34 7.94 -2.63
N ASN A 28 5.00 6.70 -3.00
CA ASN A 28 3.98 5.93 -2.33
C ASN A 28 2.57 6.56 -2.42
N HIS A 29 2.32 7.32 -3.48
CA HIS A 29 1.03 7.99 -3.72
C HIS A 29 0.01 7.07 -4.38
N GLY A 30 0.39 5.84 -4.76
CA GLY A 30 -0.53 4.79 -5.18
C GLY A 30 -1.55 5.31 -6.19
N PHE A 31 -1.13 5.64 -7.41
CA PHE A 31 -1.99 6.18 -8.50
C PHE A 31 -3.07 5.21 -9.03
N THR A 32 -3.51 4.29 -8.20
CA THR A 32 -4.79 3.61 -8.36
C THR A 32 -5.80 4.37 -7.51
N PHE A 33 -6.86 4.91 -8.13
CA PHE A 33 -7.98 5.49 -7.38
C PHE A 33 -8.92 4.37 -6.89
N GLY A 34 -9.69 4.65 -5.83
CA GLY A 34 -10.68 3.71 -5.29
C GLY A 34 -10.06 2.54 -4.51
N TYR A 35 -10.78 1.42 -4.47
CA TYR A 35 -10.43 0.22 -3.70
C TYR A 35 -8.98 -0.25 -3.84
N TYR A 36 -8.52 -0.47 -5.08
CA TYR A 36 -7.16 -0.96 -5.35
C TYR A 36 -6.08 0.06 -4.96
N GLY A 37 -6.42 1.35 -4.99
CA GLY A 37 -5.61 2.44 -4.42
C GLY A 37 -5.29 2.25 -2.96
N GLN A 38 -6.35 2.04 -2.19
CA GLN A 38 -6.26 1.87 -0.75
C GLN A 38 -5.51 0.58 -0.41
N PHE A 39 -5.79 -0.52 -1.12
CA PHE A 39 -5.04 -1.77 -0.98
C PHE A 39 -3.54 -1.58 -1.20
N ASN A 40 -3.14 -0.96 -2.33
CA ASN A 40 -1.74 -0.74 -2.65
C ASN A 40 -1.06 0.21 -1.65
N THR A 41 -1.77 1.27 -1.24
CA THR A 41 -1.26 2.25 -0.27
C THR A 41 -0.98 1.58 1.08
N VAL A 42 -1.91 0.75 1.57
CA VAL A 42 -1.72 -0.01 2.81
C VAL A 42 -0.62 -1.05 2.65
N SER A 43 -0.61 -1.81 1.55
CA SER A 43 0.42 -2.82 1.27
C SER A 43 1.82 -2.23 1.29
N ASN A 44 2.02 -1.09 0.61
CA ASN A 44 3.32 -0.43 0.56
C ASN A 44 3.70 0.17 1.92
N ALA A 45 2.74 0.75 2.65
CA ALA A 45 2.99 1.26 3.98
C ALA A 45 3.43 0.13 4.94
N LEU A 46 2.75 -1.02 4.91
CA LEU A 46 3.14 -2.21 5.66
C LEU A 46 4.53 -2.71 5.26
N ALA A 47 4.83 -2.77 3.96
CA ALA A 47 6.14 -3.20 3.46
C ALA A 47 7.28 -2.24 3.83
N SER A 48 6.96 -0.98 4.17
CA SER A 48 7.94 0.02 4.62
C SER A 48 8.30 -0.07 6.11
N LEU A 49 7.59 -0.88 6.89
CA LEU A 49 7.85 -1.06 8.32
C LEU A 49 8.95 -2.12 8.51
N GLU A 50 10.03 -1.77 9.21
CA GLU A 50 11.23 -2.64 9.35
C GLU A 50 10.98 -3.92 10.16
N ASN A 51 9.96 -3.93 11.02
CA ASN A 51 9.70 -5.02 11.97
C ASN A 51 8.65 -6.02 11.48
N VAL A 52 8.16 -5.89 10.25
CA VAL A 52 7.13 -6.76 9.70
C VAL A 52 7.39 -7.13 8.23
N ARG A 53 6.89 -8.30 7.85
CA ARG A 53 6.91 -8.79 6.48
C ARG A 53 5.55 -9.34 6.10
N ILE A 54 5.02 -8.87 4.98
CA ILE A 54 3.80 -9.44 4.40
C ILE A 54 4.12 -10.85 3.89
N GLN A 55 3.40 -11.85 4.39
CA GLN A 55 3.48 -13.23 3.91
C GLN A 55 2.48 -13.45 2.77
N THR A 56 1.23 -13.03 3.00
CA THR A 56 0.13 -13.18 2.05
C THR A 56 -0.72 -11.93 2.09
N ALA A 57 -1.26 -11.55 0.94
CA ALA A 57 -2.26 -10.51 0.82
C ALA A 57 -3.50 -11.08 0.12
N TRP A 58 -4.68 -10.64 0.51
CA TRP A 58 -5.93 -10.99 -0.13
C TRP A 58 -6.82 -9.76 -0.25
N HIS A 59 -7.66 -9.76 -1.28
CA HIS A 59 -8.61 -8.71 -1.57
C HIS A 59 -9.81 -9.37 -2.24
N ASN A 60 -11.00 -8.82 -2.04
CA ASN A 60 -12.19 -9.28 -2.75
C ASN A 60 -12.11 -8.89 -4.23
N ALA A 61 -12.46 -9.83 -5.10
CA ALA A 61 -12.56 -9.56 -6.54
C ALA A 61 -13.82 -8.74 -6.88
N ASP A 62 -14.84 -8.81 -6.03
CA ASP A 62 -16.04 -8.00 -6.13
C ASP A 62 -15.79 -6.61 -5.54
N VAL A 63 -15.73 -5.60 -6.41
CA VAL A 63 -15.51 -4.20 -6.03
C VAL A 63 -16.66 -3.58 -5.24
N THR A 64 -17.81 -4.25 -5.13
CA THR A 64 -18.90 -3.82 -4.24
C THR A 64 -18.68 -4.26 -2.79
N LEU A 65 -17.85 -5.29 -2.57
CA LEU A 65 -17.44 -5.76 -1.25
C LEU A 65 -15.98 -5.37 -1.04
N GLU A 66 -15.76 -4.07 -0.84
CA GLU A 66 -14.43 -3.52 -0.67
C GLU A 66 -13.80 -3.94 0.66
N GLU A 67 -13.30 -5.16 0.78
CA GLU A 67 -12.54 -5.64 1.94
C GLU A 67 -11.24 -6.29 1.50
N PHE A 68 -10.17 -6.06 2.25
CA PHE A 68 -8.88 -6.67 1.98
C PHE A 68 -8.12 -6.92 3.27
N GLY A 69 -7.09 -7.73 3.21
CA GLY A 69 -6.27 -8.01 4.39
C GLY A 69 -4.90 -8.58 4.06
N PHE A 70 -4.10 -8.69 5.11
CA PHE A 70 -2.72 -9.12 5.04
C PHE A 70 -2.42 -10.07 6.20
N ASP A 71 -1.74 -11.17 5.88
CA ASP A 71 -1.07 -12.01 6.86
C ASP A 71 0.38 -11.53 6.96
N ILE A 72 0.79 -11.16 8.16
CA ILE A 72 2.05 -10.46 8.42
C ILE A 72 2.87 -11.28 9.41
N ALA A 73 4.12 -11.57 9.06
CA ALA A 73 5.12 -12.06 10.00
C ALA A 73 5.79 -10.88 10.71
N THR A 74 5.90 -10.95 12.03
CA THR A 74 6.73 -10.01 12.81
C THR A 74 8.17 -10.51 12.89
N SER A 75 9.11 -9.62 13.22
CA SER A 75 10.50 -9.99 13.49
C SER A 75 10.66 -11.01 14.64
N GLN A 76 9.65 -11.15 15.49
CA GLN A 76 9.59 -12.12 16.58
C GLN A 76 9.05 -13.49 16.14
N GLY A 77 8.74 -13.67 14.85
CA GLY A 77 8.22 -14.91 14.28
C GLY A 77 6.71 -15.13 14.48
N GLN A 78 6.00 -14.15 15.04
CA GLN A 78 4.54 -14.22 15.20
C GLN A 78 3.86 -13.88 13.88
N THR A 79 2.76 -14.57 13.60
CA THR A 79 1.92 -14.26 12.43
C THR A 79 0.62 -13.62 12.90
N ILE A 80 0.34 -12.43 12.37
CA ILE A 80 -0.90 -11.69 12.62
C ILE A 80 -1.66 -11.50 11.32
N LYS A 81 -2.99 -11.53 11.42
CA LYS A 81 -3.89 -11.22 10.32
C LYS A 81 -4.51 -9.85 10.58
N ILE A 82 -4.35 -8.93 9.63
CA ILE A 82 -4.97 -7.61 9.67
C ILE A 82 -5.98 -7.52 8.54
N VAL A 83 -7.18 -7.02 8.84
CA VAL A 83 -8.30 -6.94 7.90
C VAL A 83 -8.86 -5.52 7.88
N PHE A 84 -9.12 -5.02 6.68
CA PHE A 84 -9.65 -3.69 6.43
C PHE A 84 -10.98 -3.80 5.69
N GLY A 85 -12.08 -3.57 6.41
CA GLY A 85 -13.42 -3.46 5.83
C GLY A 85 -13.67 -2.10 5.17
N GLU A 86 -14.79 -1.95 4.46
CA GLU A 86 -15.20 -0.74 3.71
C GLU A 86 -15.04 0.56 4.50
N ASN A 87 -15.48 0.52 5.77
CA ASN A 87 -15.54 1.69 6.64
C ASN A 87 -14.28 1.87 7.49
N SER A 88 -13.21 1.11 7.26
CA SER A 88 -12.00 1.23 8.07
C SER A 88 -11.36 2.62 7.87
N PRO A 89 -11.23 3.43 8.94
CA PRO A 89 -10.67 4.79 8.83
C PRO A 89 -9.21 4.77 8.38
N ILE A 90 -8.47 3.70 8.69
CA ILE A 90 -7.07 3.53 8.31
C ILE A 90 -6.89 3.57 6.78
N ARG A 91 -7.88 3.08 6.01
CA ARG A 91 -7.84 3.08 4.54
C ARG A 91 -7.79 4.46 3.91
N LYS A 92 -8.18 5.50 4.66
CA LYS A 92 -8.19 6.89 4.20
C LYS A 92 -6.93 7.65 4.60
N LEU A 93 -6.06 7.04 5.41
CA LEU A 93 -4.80 7.63 5.83
C LEU A 93 -3.72 7.44 4.76
N SER A 94 -2.68 8.26 4.81
CA SER A 94 -1.51 8.14 3.95
C SER A 94 -0.24 8.55 4.70
N GLY A 95 0.93 8.30 4.11
CA GLY A 95 2.20 8.76 4.63
C GLY A 95 2.49 8.31 6.07
N GLN A 96 2.89 9.25 6.93
CA GLN A 96 3.28 8.97 8.31
C GLN A 96 2.09 8.58 9.20
N ASP A 97 0.92 9.15 8.95
CA ASP A 97 -0.28 8.86 9.74
C ASP A 97 -0.72 7.40 9.52
N LEU A 98 -0.68 6.93 8.28
CA LEU A 98 -0.94 5.53 7.95
C LEU A 98 0.08 4.60 8.62
N ARG A 99 1.38 4.90 8.51
CA ARG A 99 2.43 4.08 9.15
C ARG A 99 2.24 3.97 10.67
N THR A 100 1.87 5.08 11.30
CA THR A 100 1.64 5.15 12.75
C THR A 100 0.39 4.34 13.13
N ALA A 101 -0.71 4.50 12.40
CA ALA A 101 -1.93 3.73 12.62
C ALA A 101 -1.70 2.22 12.44
N LEU A 102 -0.99 1.81 11.39
CA LEU A 102 -0.66 0.40 11.15
C LEU A 102 0.24 -0.19 12.23
N SER A 103 1.24 0.56 12.70
CA SER A 103 2.11 0.13 13.79
C SER A 103 1.31 -0.11 15.08
N ASN A 104 0.36 0.80 15.39
CA ASN A 104 -0.51 0.65 16.55
C ASN A 104 -1.43 -0.58 16.41
N GLU A 105 -2.02 -0.79 15.23
CA GLU A 105 -2.87 -1.95 14.95
C GLU A 105 -2.11 -3.27 15.16
N ILE A 106 -0.86 -3.33 14.68
CA ILE A 106 0.04 -4.48 14.86
C ILE A 106 0.30 -4.73 16.36
N VAL A 107 0.65 -3.69 17.12
CA VAL A 107 0.90 -3.82 18.57
C VAL A 107 -0.34 -4.29 19.31
N MET A 108 -1.52 -3.78 18.95
CA MET A 108 -2.79 -4.19 19.53
C MET A 108 -3.10 -5.66 19.21
N ALA A 109 -2.97 -6.07 17.94
CA ALA A 109 -3.22 -7.44 17.51
C ALA A 109 -2.30 -8.45 18.23
N LEU A 110 -1.03 -8.10 18.40
CA LEU A 110 -0.06 -8.91 19.15
C LEU A 110 -0.44 -9.04 20.62
N SER A 111 -0.86 -7.94 21.24
CA SER A 111 -1.29 -7.91 22.65
C SER A 111 -2.53 -8.78 22.88
N THR A 112 -3.46 -8.83 21.91
CA THR A 112 -4.64 -9.70 21.99
C THR A 112 -4.28 -11.18 21.88
N GLN A 113 -3.34 -11.55 21.01
CA GLN A 113 -2.87 -12.94 20.89
C GLN A 113 -2.17 -13.44 22.15
N THR A 114 -1.35 -12.61 22.80
CA THR A 114 -0.64 -13.01 24.03
C THR A 114 -1.56 -13.21 25.24
N ASN A 115 -2.77 -12.66 25.22
CA ASN A 115 -3.75 -12.77 26.30
C ASN A 115 -4.85 -13.81 26.04
N SER A 116 -4.76 -14.56 24.94
CA SER A 116 -5.67 -15.68 24.67
C SER A 116 -5.18 -16.92 25.43
N PRO A 117 -5.97 -17.50 26.35
CA PRO A 117 -5.57 -18.60 27.23
C PRO A 117 -5.30 -19.92 26.49
#